data_AF-A0A532AQM6-F1
#
_entry.id   AF-A0A532AQM6-F1
#
_cell.length_a   1.000
_cell.length_b   1.000
_cell.length_c   1.000
_cell.angle_alpha   90.00
_cell.angle_beta   90.00
_cell.angle_gamma   90.00
#
_symmetry.space_group_name_H-M   'P 1'
#
loop_
_entity.id
_entity.type
_entity.pdbx_description
1 polymer ?
#
loop_
_entity_poly.entity_id
_entity_poly.type
_entity_poly.pdbx_seq_one_letter_code
_entity_poly.pdbx_strand_id
1 'polypeptide(L)'
;VHIGPLARTVADAALMTKIMAGPHNRDPFCLPDDGVDYVGAVAGRTRKLRVAYSPRLGNFPVDAEVATVVARAIDVMRRHGIEVDEVELDFKADHKDLAALWVRTMSIHYAAIAVYWKQEGIDLMGEHAKVLTPQFLAMLEGAYKVSAVDHALDDLLRTGVHDGLED
;
A
#
# COMPACT_ATOMS: atom_id res chain seq x y z
N VAL A 1 6.69 -1.78 4.23
CA VAL A 1 7.03 -1.06 2.97
C VAL A 1 7.43 -2.11 1.95
N HIS A 2 6.97 -2.01 0.71
CA HIS A 2 7.40 -2.88 -0.38
C HIS A 2 8.28 -2.09 -1.34
N ILE A 3 9.24 -2.77 -1.97
CA ILE A 3 10.13 -2.18 -2.98
C ILE A 3 9.74 -2.77 -4.33
N GLY A 4 9.52 -1.93 -5.33
CA GLY A 4 9.13 -2.36 -6.67
C GLY A 4 9.61 -1.41 -7.75
N PRO A 5 9.64 -1.86 -9.02
CA PRO A 5 10.13 -1.05 -10.12
C PRO A 5 9.10 0.00 -10.55
N LEU A 6 9.60 1.19 -10.93
CA LEU A 6 8.85 2.18 -11.70
C LEU A 6 9.41 2.22 -13.12
N ALA A 7 8.58 1.93 -14.13
CA ALA A 7 8.99 1.84 -15.52
C ALA A 7 7.93 2.42 -16.47
N ARG A 8 8.32 2.71 -17.72
CA ARG A 8 7.41 3.20 -18.76
C ARG A 8 6.67 2.10 -19.50
N THR A 9 7.13 0.85 -19.39
CA THR A 9 6.49 -0.31 -20.02
C THR A 9 6.31 -1.42 -19.00
N VAL A 10 5.26 -2.22 -19.18
CA VAL A 10 5.02 -3.41 -18.34
C VAL A 10 6.13 -4.44 -18.52
N ALA A 11 6.72 -4.54 -19.72
CA ALA A 11 7.84 -5.44 -20.00
C ALA A 11 9.09 -5.09 -19.18
N ASP A 12 9.46 -3.81 -19.09
CA ASP A 12 10.59 -3.36 -18.28
C ASP A 12 10.33 -3.57 -16.78
N ALA A 13 9.10 -3.30 -16.32
CA ALA A 13 8.71 -3.57 -14.94
C ALA A 13 8.81 -5.08 -14.62
N ALA A 14 8.31 -5.95 -15.49
CA ALA A 14 8.38 -7.40 -15.32
C ALA A 14 9.82 -7.92 -15.32
N LEU A 15 10.70 -7.37 -16.16
CA LEU A 15 12.12 -7.72 -16.19
C LEU A 15 12.79 -7.40 -14.85
N MET A 16 12.54 -6.21 -14.29
CA MET A 16 13.12 -5.82 -13.00
C MET A 16 12.50 -6.61 -11.84
N THR A 17 11.17 -6.82 -11.84
CA THR A 17 10.49 -7.66 -10.84
C THR A 17 11.06 -9.07 -10.80
N LYS A 18 11.34 -9.68 -11.97
CA LYS A 18 11.98 -11.02 -12.04
C LYS A 18 13.32 -11.09 -11.31
N ILE A 19 14.09 -9.99 -11.29
CA ILE A 19 15.38 -9.93 -10.58
C ILE A 19 15.19 -9.64 -9.09
N MET A 20 14.19 -8.83 -8.73
CA MET A 20 13.93 -8.43 -7.34
C MET A 20 13.17 -9.49 -6.53
N ALA A 21 12.31 -10.27 -7.18
CA ALA A 21 11.48 -11.27 -6.54
C ALA A 21 12.30 -12.50 -6.11
N GLY A 22 11.88 -13.09 -5.00
CA GLY A 22 12.46 -14.32 -4.47
C GLY A 22 12.56 -14.32 -2.95
N PRO A 23 12.68 -15.51 -2.33
CA PRO A 23 12.78 -15.63 -0.89
C PRO A 23 14.10 -15.05 -0.38
N HIS A 24 14.04 -14.39 0.78
CA HIS A 24 15.22 -13.90 1.49
C HIS A 24 15.17 -14.36 2.95
N ASN A 25 16.16 -15.14 3.39
CA ASN A 25 16.15 -15.79 4.70
C ASN A 25 16.15 -14.84 5.92
N ARG A 26 16.47 -13.56 5.72
CA ARG A 26 16.38 -12.53 6.78
C ARG A 26 15.06 -11.76 6.79
N ASP A 27 14.18 -12.00 5.82
CA ASP A 27 12.86 -11.39 5.79
C ASP A 27 11.84 -12.33 6.46
N PRO A 28 11.32 -11.99 7.65
CA PRO A 28 10.36 -12.82 8.36
C PRO A 28 8.98 -12.89 7.65
N PHE A 29 8.73 -12.02 6.68
CA PHE A 29 7.51 -12.01 5.86
C PHE A 29 7.73 -12.60 4.47
N CYS A 30 8.90 -13.19 4.19
CA CYS A 30 9.16 -13.76 2.87
C CYS A 30 8.20 -14.91 2.55
N LEU A 31 7.75 -14.96 1.31
CA LEU A 31 7.03 -16.10 0.76
C LEU A 31 8.03 -17.06 0.08
N PRO A 32 7.69 -18.35 -0.05
CA PRO A 32 8.40 -19.26 -0.94
C PRO A 32 8.44 -18.72 -2.38
N ASP A 33 9.40 -19.19 -3.16
CA ASP A 33 9.42 -18.92 -4.60
C ASP A 33 8.10 -19.39 -5.23
N ASP A 34 7.40 -18.47 -5.91
CA ASP A 34 6.13 -18.71 -6.56
C ASP A 34 6.30 -19.34 -7.97
N GLY A 35 7.52 -19.40 -8.47
CA GLY A 35 7.86 -19.94 -9.79
C GLY A 35 7.28 -19.14 -10.95
N VAL A 36 6.86 -17.89 -10.72
CA VAL A 36 6.19 -17.07 -11.74
C VAL A 36 7.20 -16.54 -12.75
N ASP A 37 7.01 -16.86 -14.03
CA ASP A 37 7.72 -16.21 -15.13
C ASP A 37 7.07 -14.86 -15.45
N TYR A 38 7.45 -13.82 -14.71
CA TYR A 38 6.94 -12.46 -14.87
C TYR A 38 7.10 -11.93 -16.31
N VAL A 39 8.22 -12.25 -16.98
CA VAL A 39 8.48 -11.79 -18.35
C VAL A 39 7.57 -12.53 -19.34
N GLY A 40 7.43 -13.86 -19.17
CA GLY A 40 6.50 -14.66 -19.96
C GLY A 40 5.04 -14.25 -19.78
N ALA A 41 4.64 -13.84 -18.56
CA ALA A 41 3.29 -13.39 -18.26
C ALA A 41 2.86 -12.14 -19.06
N VAL A 42 3.79 -11.23 -19.39
CA VAL A 42 3.49 -10.02 -20.19
C VAL A 42 3.11 -10.37 -21.63
N ALA A 43 3.70 -11.42 -22.20
CA ALA A 43 3.39 -11.88 -23.56
C ALA A 43 2.14 -12.79 -23.60
N GLY A 44 1.68 -13.26 -22.44
CA GLY A 44 0.54 -14.15 -22.31
C GLY A 44 -0.78 -13.48 -22.67
N ARG A 45 -1.71 -14.26 -23.21
CA ARG A 45 -3.12 -13.84 -23.29
C ARG A 45 -3.72 -13.82 -21.89
N THR A 46 -4.47 -12.77 -21.56
CA THR A 46 -5.27 -12.75 -20.33
C THR A 46 -6.21 -13.94 -20.34
N ARG A 47 -6.16 -14.74 -19.26
CA ARG A 47 -7.13 -15.81 -19.01
C ARG A 47 -8.54 -15.18 -18.87
N LYS A 48 -9.61 -15.98 -18.85
CA LYS A 48 -10.94 -15.46 -18.47
C LYS A 48 -10.85 -14.89 -17.05
N LEU A 49 -10.75 -13.57 -16.93
CA LEU A 49 -10.69 -12.85 -15.66
C LEU A 49 -12.09 -12.32 -15.33
N ARG A 50 -12.45 -12.42 -14.05
CA ARG A 50 -13.54 -11.66 -13.44
C ARG A 50 -12.89 -10.61 -12.55
N VAL A 51 -13.30 -9.36 -12.71
CA VAL A 51 -12.73 -8.21 -12.01
C VAL A 51 -13.82 -7.54 -11.19
N ALA A 52 -13.62 -7.42 -9.88
CA ALA A 52 -14.43 -6.55 -9.05
C ALA A 52 -13.91 -5.10 -9.20
N TYR A 53 -14.81 -4.16 -9.41
CA TYR A 53 -14.50 -2.74 -9.55
C TYR A 53 -15.29 -1.93 -8.52
N SER A 54 -14.59 -1.24 -7.62
CA SER A 54 -15.20 -0.27 -6.72
C SER A 54 -14.76 1.15 -7.12
N PRO A 55 -15.65 2.01 -7.64
CA PRO A 55 -15.28 3.34 -8.12
C PRO A 55 -14.65 4.26 -7.06
N ARG A 56 -14.96 4.01 -5.78
CA ARG A 56 -14.55 4.84 -4.64
C ARG A 56 -13.85 4.03 -3.54
N LEU A 57 -13.59 2.74 -3.77
CA LEU A 57 -12.98 1.83 -2.79
C LEU A 57 -13.65 1.98 -1.41
N GLY A 58 -14.98 1.86 -1.37
CA GLY A 58 -15.79 2.23 -0.22
C GLY A 58 -16.17 3.72 -0.23
N ASN A 59 -15.76 4.48 0.79
CA ASN A 59 -16.23 5.85 1.02
C ASN A 59 -15.20 6.94 0.71
N PHE A 60 -14.17 6.65 -0.10
CA PHE A 60 -13.17 7.66 -0.41
C PHE A 60 -13.73 8.76 -1.32
N PRO A 61 -13.37 10.04 -1.09
CA PRO A 61 -13.65 11.10 -2.04
C PRO A 61 -12.75 10.93 -3.27
N VAL A 62 -13.37 10.84 -4.45
CA VAL A 62 -12.67 10.72 -5.74
C VAL A 62 -13.03 11.90 -6.61
N ASP A 63 -12.03 12.56 -7.17
CA ASP A 63 -12.21 13.66 -8.11
C ASP A 63 -12.94 13.17 -9.40
N ALA A 64 -13.83 14.01 -9.93
CA ALA A 64 -14.66 13.64 -11.08
C ALA A 64 -13.84 13.33 -12.34
N GLU A 65 -12.71 14.00 -12.54
CA GLU A 65 -11.82 13.74 -13.68
C GLU A 65 -11.15 12.37 -13.54
N VAL A 66 -10.71 12.02 -12.33
CA VAL A 66 -10.14 10.70 -12.01
C VAL A 66 -11.18 9.60 -12.22
N ALA A 67 -12.39 9.77 -11.68
CA ALA A 67 -13.49 8.82 -11.86
C ALA A 67 -13.79 8.58 -13.34
N THR A 68 -13.81 9.65 -14.15
CA THR A 68 -14.04 9.57 -15.60
C THR A 68 -12.93 8.83 -16.34
N VAL A 69 -11.66 9.06 -15.97
CA VAL A 69 -10.52 8.36 -16.58
C VAL A 69 -10.55 6.87 -16.24
N VAL A 70 -10.79 6.52 -14.97
CA VAL A 70 -10.83 5.12 -14.51
C VAL A 70 -12.02 4.39 -15.14
N ALA A 71 -13.21 4.99 -15.19
CA ALA A 71 -14.39 4.39 -15.84
C ALA A 71 -14.12 4.03 -17.31
N ARG A 72 -13.43 4.91 -18.07
CA ARG A 72 -13.03 4.61 -19.45
C ARG A 72 -12.06 3.43 -19.54
N ALA A 73 -11.16 3.26 -18.57
CA ALA A 73 -10.26 2.11 -18.53
C ALA A 73 -11.02 0.80 -18.24
N ILE A 74 -12.02 0.84 -17.37
CA ILE A 74 -12.92 -0.30 -17.12
C ILE A 74 -13.70 -0.69 -18.39
N ASP A 75 -14.18 0.28 -19.17
CA ASP A 75 -14.87 0.00 -20.44
C ASP A 75 -13.94 -0.62 -21.49
N VAL A 76 -12.64 -0.30 -21.47
CA VAL A 76 -11.64 -1.01 -22.29
C VAL A 76 -11.57 -2.49 -21.87
N MET A 77 -11.50 -2.78 -20.57
CA MET A 77 -11.49 -4.17 -20.08
C MET A 77 -12.73 -4.95 -20.55
N ARG A 78 -13.92 -4.38 -20.39
CA ARG A 78 -15.18 -4.98 -20.85
C ARG A 78 -15.18 -5.27 -22.36
N ARG A 79 -14.71 -4.33 -23.18
CA ARG A 79 -14.60 -4.51 -24.64
C ARG A 79 -13.62 -5.61 -25.05
N HIS A 80 -12.64 -5.94 -24.19
CA HIS A 80 -11.74 -7.07 -24.38
C HIS A 80 -12.27 -8.39 -23.81
N GLY A 81 -13.56 -8.44 -23.41
CA GLY A 81 -14.22 -9.65 -22.94
C GLY A 81 -13.86 -10.03 -21.49
N ILE A 82 -13.31 -9.09 -20.72
CA ILE A 82 -13.14 -9.25 -19.27
C ILE A 82 -14.48 -8.96 -18.60
N GLU A 83 -14.92 -9.86 -17.73
CA GLU A 83 -16.13 -9.67 -16.93
C GLU A 83 -15.80 -8.71 -15.78
N VAL A 84 -16.52 -7.60 -15.68
CA VAL A 84 -16.30 -6.59 -14.64
C VAL A 84 -17.59 -6.32 -13.89
N ASP A 85 -17.58 -6.69 -12.61
CA ASP A 85 -18.68 -6.50 -11.68
C ASP A 85 -18.38 -5.27 -10.82
N GLU A 86 -19.32 -4.32 -10.77
CA GLU A 86 -19.22 -3.19 -9.86
C GLU A 86 -19.59 -3.62 -8.44
N VAL A 87 -18.74 -3.30 -7.47
CA VAL A 87 -18.92 -3.70 -6.07
C VAL A 87 -18.81 -2.50 -5.13
N GLU A 88 -19.63 -2.51 -4.09
CA GLU A 88 -19.53 -1.59 -2.96
C GLU A 88 -18.80 -2.30 -1.83
N LEU A 89 -17.74 -1.67 -1.31
CA LEU A 89 -16.94 -2.18 -0.20
C LEU A 89 -17.30 -1.41 1.06
N ASP A 90 -17.44 -2.10 2.18
CA ASP A 90 -17.72 -1.46 3.47
C ASP A 90 -16.67 -1.83 4.51
N PHE A 91 -15.66 -0.96 4.63
CA PHE A 91 -14.59 -1.10 5.62
C PHE A 91 -15.00 -0.76 7.06
N LYS A 92 -16.29 -0.47 7.31
CA LYS A 92 -16.84 -0.11 8.64
C LYS A 92 -16.14 1.09 9.29
N ALA A 93 -15.49 1.94 8.49
CA ALA A 93 -14.74 3.11 8.93
C ALA A 93 -14.73 4.20 7.86
N ASP A 94 -14.59 5.46 8.28
CA ASP A 94 -14.38 6.57 7.34
C ASP A 94 -12.95 6.57 6.78
N HIS A 95 -12.79 7.03 5.54
CA HIS A 95 -11.47 7.20 4.93
C HIS A 95 -10.49 8.02 5.79
N LYS A 96 -10.96 8.97 6.61
CA LYS A 96 -10.10 9.71 7.55
C LYS A 96 -9.60 8.85 8.69
N ASP A 97 -10.41 7.93 9.19
CA ASP A 97 -10.01 7.00 10.25
C ASP A 97 -8.96 6.02 9.69
N LEU A 98 -9.15 5.55 8.47
CA LEU A 98 -8.18 4.70 7.77
C LEU A 98 -6.86 5.44 7.49
N ALA A 99 -6.93 6.71 7.07
CA ALA A 99 -5.75 7.55 6.88
C ALA A 99 -5.03 7.81 8.22
N ALA A 100 -5.77 8.10 9.29
CA ALA A 100 -5.21 8.32 10.62
C ALA A 100 -4.56 7.07 11.19
N LEU A 101 -5.18 5.89 10.98
CA LEU A 101 -4.59 4.58 11.26
C LEU A 101 -3.25 4.43 10.56
N TRP A 102 -3.22 4.63 9.23
CA TRP A 102 -1.99 4.49 8.45
C TRP A 102 -0.89 5.45 8.92
N VAL A 103 -1.23 6.72 9.14
CA VAL A 103 -0.27 7.73 9.64
C VAL A 103 0.26 7.32 11.00
N ARG A 104 -0.58 6.82 11.91
CA ARG A 104 -0.17 6.37 13.25
C ARG A 104 0.78 5.18 13.16
N THR A 105 0.43 4.14 12.40
CA THR A 105 1.28 2.95 12.22
C THR A 105 2.64 3.31 11.59
N MET A 106 2.65 4.18 10.58
CA MET A 106 3.90 4.62 9.95
C MET A 106 4.73 5.53 10.86
N SER A 107 4.08 6.40 11.64
CA SER A 107 4.75 7.24 12.65
C SER A 107 5.54 6.39 13.63
N ILE A 108 4.93 5.32 14.17
CA ILE A 108 5.58 4.38 15.09
C ILE A 108 6.76 3.69 14.43
N HIS A 109 6.60 3.19 13.20
CA HIS A 109 7.67 2.55 12.44
C HIS A 109 8.87 3.48 12.22
N TYR A 110 8.62 4.73 11.78
CA TYR A 110 9.70 5.71 11.56
C TYR A 110 10.34 6.20 12.85
N ALA A 111 9.58 6.34 13.94
CA ALA A 111 10.14 6.68 15.25
C ALA A 111 11.10 5.59 15.76
N ALA A 112 10.78 4.31 15.55
CA ALA A 112 11.70 3.22 15.88
C ALA A 112 13.02 3.30 15.08
N ILE A 113 12.94 3.62 13.78
CA ILE A 113 14.14 3.87 12.95
C ILE A 113 14.91 5.09 13.47
N ALA A 114 14.24 6.17 13.83
CA ALA A 114 14.88 7.37 14.37
C ALA A 114 15.63 7.10 15.68
N VAL A 115 15.10 6.24 16.55
CA VAL A 115 15.79 5.79 17.77
C VAL A 115 17.08 5.04 17.43
N TYR A 116 17.03 4.14 16.46
CA TYR A 116 18.22 3.41 16.00
C TYR A 116 19.26 4.37 15.41
N TRP A 117 18.86 5.27 14.51
CA TRP A 117 19.76 6.25 13.92
C TRP A 117 20.38 7.23 14.91
N LYS A 118 19.66 7.58 15.98
CA LYS A 118 20.21 8.38 17.06
C LYS A 118 21.38 7.68 17.76
N GLN A 119 21.34 6.35 17.89
CA GLN A 119 22.45 5.56 18.43
C GLN A 119 23.67 5.58 17.49
N GLU A 120 23.44 5.73 16.20
CA GLU A 120 24.47 5.89 15.15
C GLU A 120 24.88 7.36 14.92
N GLY A 121 24.45 8.29 15.79
CA GLY A 121 24.84 9.70 15.75
C GLY A 121 23.96 10.62 14.89
N ILE A 122 22.83 10.14 14.36
CA ILE A 122 21.89 10.93 13.56
C ILE A 122 20.63 11.22 14.38
N ASP A 123 20.59 12.37 15.06
CA ASP A 123 19.46 12.79 15.90
C ASP A 123 18.38 13.53 15.10
N LEU A 124 17.42 12.79 14.53
CA LEU A 124 16.34 13.34 13.68
C LEU A 124 15.39 14.31 14.39
N MET A 125 15.13 14.12 15.69
CA MET A 125 14.20 14.96 16.45
C MET A 125 14.90 16.04 17.27
N GLY A 126 16.24 16.01 17.33
CA GLY A 126 17.06 17.01 18.00
C GLY A 126 17.86 17.84 17.00
N GLU A 127 19.17 17.58 16.94
CA GLU A 127 20.12 18.35 16.13
C GLU A 127 19.69 18.49 14.66
N HIS A 128 19.12 17.43 14.08
CA HIS A 128 18.74 17.38 12.66
C HIS A 128 17.27 17.76 12.41
N ALA A 129 16.50 18.17 13.41
CA ALA A 129 15.07 18.45 13.23
C ALA A 129 14.79 19.55 12.17
N LYS A 130 15.69 20.53 12.04
CA LYS A 130 15.52 21.67 11.12
C LYS A 130 15.61 21.31 9.64
N VAL A 131 16.18 20.15 9.29
CA VAL A 131 16.23 19.69 7.89
C VAL A 131 15.00 18.84 7.52
N LEU A 132 14.14 18.52 8.48
CA LEU A 132 12.92 17.76 8.26
C LEU A 132 11.76 18.69 7.92
N THR A 133 10.79 18.17 7.17
CA THR A 133 9.53 18.86 6.99
C THR A 133 8.75 18.87 8.31
N PRO A 134 7.96 19.93 8.59
CA PRO A 134 7.13 19.98 9.80
C PRO A 134 6.19 18.77 9.93
N GLN A 135 5.69 18.25 8.81
CA GLN A 135 4.76 17.11 8.78
C GLN A 135 5.46 15.82 9.22
N PHE A 136 6.69 15.58 8.74
CA PHE A 136 7.44 14.38 9.12
C PHE A 136 7.90 14.47 10.58
N LEU A 137 8.33 15.65 11.04
CA LEU A 137 8.66 15.85 12.45
C LEU A 137 7.43 15.61 13.35
N ALA A 138 6.25 16.11 12.96
CA ALA A 138 5.00 15.88 13.69
C ALA A 138 4.60 14.39 13.71
N MET A 139 4.89 13.61 12.66
CA MET A 139 4.72 12.16 12.68
C MET A 139 5.61 11.51 13.75
N LEU A 140 6.91 11.83 13.76
CA LEU A 140 7.85 11.27 14.75
C LEU A 140 7.44 11.62 16.19
N GLU A 141 7.09 12.88 16.46
CA GLU A 141 6.62 13.32 17.77
C GLU A 141 5.28 12.68 18.15
N GLY A 142 4.38 12.50 17.18
CA GLY A 142 3.08 11.88 17.36
C GLY A 142 3.18 10.42 17.80
N ALA A 143 4.19 9.70 17.34
CA ALA A 143 4.42 8.29 17.71
C ALA A 143 4.55 8.09 19.22
N TYR A 144 5.21 9.01 19.94
CA TYR A 144 5.42 8.92 21.38
C TYR A 144 4.15 9.17 22.21
N LYS A 145 3.06 9.61 21.57
CA LYS A 145 1.77 9.87 22.23
C LYS A 145 0.81 8.68 22.14
N VAL A 146 1.17 7.64 21.39
CA VAL A 146 0.35 6.45 21.20
C VAL A 146 0.72 5.42 22.27
N SER A 147 -0.26 4.91 23.01
CA SER A 147 0.01 3.84 23.96
C SER A 147 0.24 2.51 23.24
N ALA A 148 0.94 1.58 23.88
CA ALA A 148 1.11 0.23 23.34
C ALA A 148 -0.24 -0.49 23.14
N VAL A 149 -1.25 -0.18 23.98
CA VAL A 149 -2.60 -0.73 23.86
C VAL A 149 -3.31 -0.17 22.63
N ASP A 150 -3.25 1.15 22.41
CA ASP A 150 -3.87 1.77 21.23
C ASP A 150 -3.23 1.23 19.94
N HIS A 151 -1.90 1.09 19.93
CA HIS A 151 -1.20 0.49 18.79
C HIS A 151 -1.61 -0.96 18.53
N ALA A 152 -1.87 -1.76 19.57
CA ALA A 152 -2.37 -3.13 19.38
C ALA A 152 -3.83 -3.14 18.89
N LEU A 153 -4.66 -2.22 19.35
CA LEU A 153 -6.06 -2.11 18.92
C LEU A 153 -6.21 -1.62 17.47
N ASP A 154 -5.21 -0.95 16.92
CA ASP A 154 -5.15 -0.57 15.49
C ASP A 154 -5.30 -1.76 14.55
N ASP A 155 -4.83 -2.95 14.96
CA ASP A 155 -4.98 -4.17 14.17
C ASP A 155 -6.44 -4.59 13.98
N LEU A 156 -7.36 -4.18 14.87
CA LEU A 156 -8.80 -4.45 14.69
C LEU A 156 -9.35 -3.72 13.48
N LEU A 157 -9.02 -2.44 13.34
CA LEU A 157 -9.46 -1.64 12.19
C LEU A 157 -8.76 -2.11 10.91
N ARG A 158 -7.47 -2.44 10.99
CA ARG A 158 -6.72 -3.03 9.87
C ARG A 158 -7.32 -4.36 9.41
N THR A 159 -7.75 -5.20 10.35
CA THR A 159 -8.45 -6.47 10.05
C THR A 159 -9.80 -6.21 9.42
N GLY A 160 -10.58 -5.23 9.90
CA GLY A 160 -11.84 -4.86 9.26
C GLY A 160 -11.71 -4.43 7.80
N VAL A 161 -10.59 -3.80 7.41
CA VAL A 161 -10.29 -3.51 6.00
C VAL A 161 -10.01 -4.78 5.21
N HIS A 162 -9.28 -5.74 5.78
CA HIS A 162 -9.02 -7.03 5.15
C HIS A 162 -10.32 -7.80 4.91
N ASP A 163 -11.14 -7.94 5.94
CA ASP A 163 -12.42 -8.66 5.87
C ASP A 163 -13.36 -8.02 4.85
N GLY A 164 -13.42 -6.67 4.83
CA GLY A 164 -14.22 -5.94 3.84
C GLY A 164 -13.73 -6.04 2.39
N LEU A 165 -12.56 -6.63 2.12
CA LEU A 165 -12.09 -7.00 0.78
C LEU A 165 -12.36 -8.47 0.43
N GLU A 166 -12.56 -9.34 1.41
CA GLU A 166 -12.79 -10.78 1.23
C GLU A 166 -14.28 -11.15 1.15
N ASP A 167 -15.16 -10.38 1.80
CA ASP A 167 -16.63 -10.54 1.82
C ASP A 167 -17.31 -10.19 0.48
#